data_AF-A0A0K6ID08-F1
#
_entry.id   AF-A0A0K6ID08-F1
#
_cell.length_a   1.000
_cell.length_b   1.000
_cell.length_c   1.000
_cell.angle_alpha   90.00
_cell.angle_beta   90.00
_cell.angle_gamma   90.00
#
_symmetry.space_group_name_H-M   'P 1'
#
loop_
_entity.id
_entity.type
_entity.pdbx_description
1 polymer ?
#
loop_
_entity_poly.entity_id
_entity_poly.type
_entity_poly.pdbx_seq_one_letter_code
_entity_poly.pdbx_strand_id
1 'polypeptide(L)'
;MDPFNGGGSEYYLNNIENIKTIDDFLKDTRIFKYAMKAFGLEDMDYAKAFMKKALEEGVDDKAAFANKLSDKRYAEFVKTFNFARYGDTATSFERVKKPVVDSYVRQTLEVNSGTQNEAIRLALYFERKADSITGPFDILADRALAKVVYTSLGLPENFAMANIDKQAAFLKQRLNFDEFKDPAKLDTFLRRFATMWDFQNGTPATSSIATLIMAGPGSSAAIGENLLSQIQSLRLGGR
;
A
#
# COMPACT_ATOMS: atom_id res chain seq x y z
N MET A 1 -10.32 3.57 9.48
CA MET A 1 -9.79 4.90 9.10
C MET A 1 -8.29 4.77 9.06
N ASP A 2 -7.71 4.96 7.89
CA ASP A 2 -6.25 4.97 7.72
C ASP A 2 -5.68 6.18 8.52
N PRO A 3 -4.79 5.97 9.52
CA PRO A 3 -4.26 7.07 10.34
C PRO A 3 -3.38 8.08 9.57
N PHE A 4 -3.20 7.89 8.27
CA PHE A 4 -2.12 8.50 7.49
C PHE A 4 -2.58 9.44 6.37
N ASN A 5 -3.87 9.74 6.27
CA ASN A 5 -4.38 10.74 5.31
C ASN A 5 -4.17 12.16 5.87
N GLY A 6 -3.26 12.94 5.25
CA GLY A 6 -2.98 14.36 5.57
C GLY A 6 -2.24 14.63 6.90
N GLY A 7 -2.67 14.04 8.01
CA GLY A 7 -2.15 14.34 9.35
C GLY A 7 -0.81 13.69 9.71
N GLY A 8 -0.35 12.70 8.94
CA GLY A 8 0.95 12.02 9.18
C GLY A 8 2.14 12.94 8.94
N SER A 9 2.16 13.64 7.80
CA SER A 9 3.23 14.55 7.40
C SER A 9 3.33 15.76 8.33
N GLU A 10 2.19 16.33 8.70
CA GLU A 10 2.11 17.44 9.65
C GLU A 10 2.60 17.03 11.04
N TYR A 11 2.14 15.88 11.54
CA TYR A 11 2.63 15.34 12.81
C TYR A 11 4.14 15.11 12.77
N TYR A 12 4.66 14.52 11.69
CA TYR A 12 6.10 14.29 11.55
C TYR A 12 6.89 15.60 11.60
N LEU A 13 6.51 16.61 10.80
CA LEU A 13 7.21 17.90 10.77
C LEU A 13 7.17 18.64 12.11
N ASN A 14 6.03 18.60 12.81
CA ASN A 14 5.86 19.29 14.09
C ASN A 14 6.62 18.64 15.24
N ASN A 15 7.02 17.36 15.11
CA ASN A 15 7.57 16.59 16.22
C ASN A 15 8.99 16.07 15.99
N ILE A 16 9.45 15.94 14.73
CA ILE A 16 10.76 15.32 14.45
C ILE A 16 11.92 16.06 15.12
N GLU A 17 11.89 17.39 15.18
CA GLU A 17 12.95 18.18 15.81
C GLU A 17 13.04 17.96 17.33
N ASN A 18 11.96 17.47 17.97
CA ASN A 18 11.93 17.18 19.41
C ASN A 18 12.62 15.86 19.75
N ILE A 19 12.89 15.00 18.76
CA ILE A 19 13.56 13.72 18.95
C ILE A 19 15.07 13.94 19.08
N LYS A 20 15.64 13.61 20.25
CA LYS A 20 17.06 13.85 20.56
C LYS A 20 17.90 12.59 20.64
N THR A 21 17.27 11.44 20.81
CA THR A 21 17.99 10.16 20.93
C THR A 21 17.40 9.09 20.03
N ILE A 22 18.19 8.04 19.78
CA ILE A 22 17.71 6.84 19.07
C ILE A 22 16.54 6.21 19.83
N ASP A 23 16.59 6.21 21.15
CA ASP A 23 15.50 5.66 21.98
C ASP A 23 14.22 6.51 21.88
N ASP A 24 14.33 7.83 21.85
CA ASP A 24 13.17 8.71 21.61
C ASP A 24 12.56 8.43 20.22
N PHE A 25 13.42 8.31 19.20
CA PHE A 25 13.00 8.05 17.83
C PHE A 25 12.24 6.72 17.71
N LEU A 26 12.77 5.65 18.31
CA LEU A 26 12.14 4.32 18.28
C LEU A 26 10.89 4.22 19.17
N LYS A 27 10.82 5.03 20.23
CA LYS A 27 9.67 5.11 21.14
C LYS A 27 8.48 5.81 20.48
N ASP A 28 8.72 6.89 19.73
CA ASP A 28 7.68 7.51 18.90
C ASP A 28 7.40 6.64 17.67
N THR A 29 6.49 5.69 17.85
CA THR A 29 6.15 4.71 16.82
C THR A 29 5.53 5.38 15.59
N ARG A 30 4.90 6.55 15.74
CA ARG A 30 4.28 7.26 14.62
C ARG A 30 5.36 7.90 13.75
N ILE A 31 6.32 8.60 14.34
CA ILE A 31 7.47 9.16 13.63
C ILE A 31 8.32 8.05 13.01
N PHE A 32 8.62 6.99 13.77
CA PHE A 32 9.43 5.90 13.29
C PHE A 32 8.81 5.18 12.09
N LYS A 33 7.54 4.78 12.18
CA LYS A 33 6.83 4.14 11.05
C LYS A 33 6.73 5.06 9.84
N TYR A 34 6.46 6.35 10.07
CA TYR A 34 6.43 7.35 9.00
C TYR A 34 7.78 7.43 8.27
N ALA A 35 8.89 7.53 9.02
CA ALA A 35 10.23 7.51 8.46
C ALA A 35 10.50 6.19 7.73
N MET A 36 10.20 5.03 8.32
CA MET A 36 10.42 3.73 7.68
C MET A 36 9.69 3.64 6.33
N LYS A 37 8.43 4.07 6.28
CA LYS A 37 7.64 4.13 5.05
C LYS A 37 8.27 5.08 4.02
N ALA A 38 8.78 6.24 4.42
CA ALA A 38 9.45 7.17 3.51
C ALA A 38 10.67 6.56 2.78
N PHE A 39 11.30 5.54 3.37
CA PHE A 39 12.41 4.79 2.78
C PHE A 39 11.99 3.43 2.20
N GLY A 40 10.68 3.15 2.08
CA GLY A 40 10.14 1.90 1.56
C GLY A 40 10.37 0.68 2.47
N LEU A 41 10.67 0.92 3.75
CA LEU A 41 10.95 -0.12 4.76
C LEU A 41 9.73 -0.44 5.64
N GLU A 42 8.52 -0.15 5.17
CA GLU A 42 7.27 -0.32 5.93
C GLU A 42 7.09 -1.75 6.46
N ASP A 43 7.41 -2.76 5.65
CA ASP A 43 7.31 -4.18 6.03
C ASP A 43 8.25 -4.56 7.18
N MET A 44 9.27 -3.74 7.46
CA MET A 44 10.29 -4.00 8.48
C MET A 44 10.16 -3.06 9.69
N ASP A 45 9.04 -2.32 9.80
CA ASP A 45 8.80 -1.36 10.88
C ASP A 45 8.61 -1.99 12.27
N TYR A 46 8.48 -3.32 12.34
CA TYR A 46 8.47 -4.08 13.59
C TYR A 46 9.89 -4.31 14.14
N ALA A 47 10.93 -4.24 13.31
CA ALA A 47 12.30 -4.64 13.62
C ALA A 47 13.09 -3.55 14.36
N LYS A 48 12.55 -2.99 15.45
CA LYS A 48 13.15 -1.85 16.17
C LYS A 48 14.57 -2.11 16.68
N ALA A 49 14.85 -3.31 17.20
CA ALA A 49 16.20 -3.65 17.67
C ALA A 49 17.24 -3.69 16.54
N PHE A 50 16.83 -4.15 15.36
CA PHE A 50 17.66 -4.14 14.16
C PHE A 50 17.99 -2.70 13.74
N MET A 51 16.97 -1.83 13.72
CA MET A 51 17.17 -0.42 13.40
C MET A 51 17.96 0.33 14.47
N LYS A 52 17.79 0.00 15.76
CA LYS A 52 18.60 0.55 16.85
C LYS A 52 20.08 0.32 16.59
N LYS A 53 20.48 -0.93 16.36
CA LYS A 53 21.86 -1.29 16.05
C LYS A 53 22.40 -0.53 14.83
N ALA A 54 21.61 -0.44 13.77
CA ALA A 54 22.00 0.26 12.55
C ALA A 54 22.24 1.76 12.82
N LEU A 55 21.36 2.42 13.59
CA LEU A 55 21.46 3.82 13.95
C LEU A 55 22.61 4.11 14.94
N GLU A 56 22.89 3.18 15.87
CA GLU A 56 23.99 3.28 16.83
C GLU A 56 25.36 3.18 16.14
N GLU A 57 25.53 2.28 15.18
CA GLU A 57 26.79 2.13 14.42
C GLU A 57 26.97 3.21 13.34
N GLY A 58 25.89 3.82 12.86
CA GLY A 58 25.94 4.87 11.83
C GLY A 58 26.37 4.33 10.46
N VAL A 59 26.96 5.22 9.65
CA VAL A 59 27.44 4.90 8.27
C VAL A 59 28.85 5.38 7.96
N ASP A 60 29.52 6.05 8.91
CA ASP A 60 30.85 6.63 8.67
C ASP A 60 31.93 5.54 8.56
N ASP A 61 31.83 4.47 9.35
CA ASP A 61 32.69 3.29 9.20
C ASP A 61 32.19 2.41 8.05
N LYS A 62 33.09 2.05 7.12
CA LYS A 62 32.80 1.09 6.05
C LYS A 62 32.32 -0.27 6.59
N ALA A 63 32.76 -0.64 7.79
CA ALA A 63 32.37 -1.86 8.47
C ALA A 63 31.08 -1.73 9.30
N ALA A 64 30.46 -0.54 9.37
CA ALA A 64 29.21 -0.34 10.09
C ALA A 64 28.10 -1.27 9.58
N PHE A 65 27.24 -1.73 10.50
CA PHE A 65 26.19 -2.70 10.24
C PHE A 65 25.34 -2.34 9.02
N ALA A 66 24.87 -1.09 8.92
CA ALA A 66 24.04 -0.63 7.81
C ALA A 66 24.74 -0.71 6.45
N ASN A 67 26.07 -0.47 6.40
CA ASN A 67 26.87 -0.53 5.17
C ASN A 67 27.05 -1.97 4.66
N LYS A 68 27.03 -2.96 5.58
CA LYS A 68 27.14 -4.39 5.26
C LYS A 68 25.84 -5.01 4.75
N LEU A 69 24.71 -4.34 4.89
CA LEU A 69 23.43 -4.87 4.41
C LEU A 69 23.38 -4.85 2.88
N SER A 70 22.70 -5.88 2.33
CA SER A 70 22.46 -5.98 0.89
C SER A 70 21.48 -4.91 0.42
N ASP A 71 20.40 -4.71 1.18
CA ASP A 71 19.44 -3.64 0.94
C ASP A 71 20.03 -2.29 1.38
N LYS A 72 20.27 -1.41 0.41
CA LYS A 72 20.91 -0.11 0.62
C LYS A 72 20.00 0.94 1.26
N ARG A 73 18.69 0.70 1.31
CA ARG A 73 17.72 1.60 1.94
C ARG A 73 17.98 1.78 3.43
N TYR A 74 18.51 0.75 4.11
CA TYR A 74 18.92 0.86 5.51
C TYR A 74 20.09 1.84 5.71
N ALA A 75 21.11 1.79 4.86
CA ALA A 75 22.22 2.74 4.92
C ALA A 75 21.75 4.16 4.61
N GLU A 76 20.83 4.33 3.66
CA GLU A 76 20.23 5.63 3.34
C GLU A 76 19.41 6.20 4.50
N PHE A 77 18.62 5.35 5.17
CA PHE A 77 17.86 5.70 6.36
C PHE A 77 18.79 6.15 7.48
N VAL A 78 19.81 5.35 7.83
CA VAL A 78 20.76 5.67 8.90
C VAL A 78 21.56 6.93 8.57
N LYS A 79 21.95 7.12 7.30
CA LYS A 79 22.63 8.34 6.85
C LYS A 79 21.76 9.59 7.05
N THR A 80 20.47 9.46 6.80
CA THR A 80 19.51 10.57 6.98
C THR A 80 19.36 10.91 8.46
N PHE A 81 19.10 9.89 9.29
CA PHE A 81 18.94 9.98 10.74
C PHE A 81 20.23 9.62 11.50
N ASN A 82 21.36 10.25 11.15
CA ASN A 82 22.67 9.86 11.66
C ASN A 82 22.93 10.35 13.09
N PHE A 83 22.27 9.74 14.07
CA PHE A 83 22.45 9.97 15.50
C PHE A 83 23.87 9.62 15.97
N ALA A 84 24.50 8.58 15.40
CA ALA A 84 25.87 8.19 15.74
C ALA A 84 26.87 9.34 15.53
N ARG A 85 26.70 10.11 14.45
CA ARG A 85 27.58 11.24 14.12
C ARG A 85 27.16 12.56 14.77
N TYR A 86 25.87 12.84 14.79
CA TYR A 86 25.35 14.17 15.13
C TYR A 86 24.66 14.25 16.50
N GLY A 87 24.51 13.12 17.19
CA GLY A 87 23.85 13.06 18.49
C GLY A 87 22.45 13.67 18.46
N ASP A 88 22.18 14.54 19.43
CA ASP A 88 20.90 15.23 19.62
C ASP A 88 20.53 16.23 18.53
N THR A 89 21.50 16.63 17.70
CA THR A 89 21.26 17.54 16.56
C THR A 89 20.85 16.80 15.29
N ALA A 90 20.88 15.47 15.27
CA ALA A 90 20.63 14.66 14.06
C ALA A 90 19.29 14.97 13.39
N THR A 91 18.28 15.38 14.14
CA THR A 91 16.91 15.67 13.69
C THR A 91 16.64 17.16 13.42
N SER A 92 17.62 18.04 13.68
CA SER A 92 17.51 19.47 13.39
C SER A 92 17.86 19.83 11.95
N PHE A 93 18.45 18.90 11.19
CA PHE A 93 18.87 19.12 9.82
C PHE A 93 17.71 19.10 8.82
N GLU A 94 17.77 19.94 7.79
CA GLU A 94 16.75 19.99 6.73
C GLU A 94 16.53 18.65 6.00
N ARG A 95 17.56 17.81 5.92
CA ARG A 95 17.47 16.49 5.27
C ARG A 95 16.44 15.56 5.94
N VAL A 96 16.14 15.75 7.23
CA VAL A 96 15.17 14.92 7.94
C VAL A 96 13.75 15.49 7.90
N LYS A 97 13.54 16.68 7.33
CA LYS A 97 12.23 17.36 7.32
C LYS A 97 11.51 17.13 6.00
N LYS A 98 11.49 18.14 5.13
CA LYS A 98 10.78 18.13 3.84
C LYS A 98 11.18 16.95 2.94
N PRO A 99 12.46 16.57 2.77
CA PRO A 99 12.83 15.45 1.91
C PRO A 99 12.26 14.09 2.35
N VAL A 100 12.12 13.87 3.66
CA VAL A 100 11.48 12.65 4.20
C VAL A 100 9.98 12.70 3.94
N VAL A 101 9.34 13.85 4.10
CA VAL A 101 7.93 14.03 3.74
C VAL A 101 7.68 13.78 2.25
N ASP A 102 8.49 14.37 1.38
CA ASP A 102 8.36 14.19 -0.06
C ASP A 102 8.57 12.72 -0.47
N SER A 103 9.50 12.01 0.18
CA SER A 103 9.73 10.57 -0.04
C SER A 103 8.59 9.71 0.49
N TYR A 104 7.99 10.06 1.63
CA TYR A 104 6.78 9.42 2.14
C TYR A 104 5.61 9.54 1.17
N VAL A 105 5.36 10.75 0.66
CA VAL A 105 4.30 11.00 -0.32
C VAL A 105 4.56 10.19 -1.58
N ARG A 106 5.79 10.20 -2.09
CA ARG A 106 6.17 9.41 -3.26
C ARG A 106 5.96 7.91 -3.04
N GLN A 107 6.47 7.34 -1.94
CA GLN A 107 6.31 5.92 -1.63
C GLN A 107 4.82 5.56 -1.52
N THR A 108 4.02 6.41 -0.88
CA THR A 108 2.58 6.20 -0.76
C THR A 108 1.92 6.18 -2.13
N LEU A 109 2.27 7.09 -3.04
CA LEU A 109 1.76 7.09 -4.41
C LEU A 109 2.20 5.85 -5.21
N GLU A 110 3.45 5.41 -5.06
CA GLU A 110 3.98 4.22 -5.73
C GLU A 110 3.28 2.95 -5.27
N VAL A 111 3.11 2.78 -3.96
CA VAL A 111 2.37 1.64 -3.37
C VAL A 111 0.90 1.70 -3.80
N ASN A 112 0.25 2.86 -3.69
CA ASN A 112 -1.14 3.03 -4.07
C ASN A 112 -1.36 2.74 -5.56
N SER A 113 -0.46 3.19 -6.43
CA SER A 113 -0.51 2.90 -7.86
C SER A 113 -0.35 1.41 -8.14
N GLY A 114 0.57 0.72 -7.44
CA GLY A 114 0.74 -0.72 -7.54
C GLY A 114 -0.53 -1.48 -7.14
N THR A 115 -1.09 -1.15 -5.98
CA THR A 115 -2.31 -1.73 -5.42
C THR A 115 -3.53 -1.45 -6.29
N GLN A 116 -3.67 -0.23 -6.83
CA GLN A 116 -4.75 0.12 -7.74
C GLN A 116 -4.64 -0.67 -9.06
N ASN A 117 -3.43 -0.78 -9.64
CA ASN A 117 -3.19 -1.58 -10.83
C ASN A 117 -3.49 -3.07 -10.61
N GLU A 118 -3.26 -3.59 -9.40
CA GLU A 118 -3.66 -4.95 -9.03
C GLU A 118 -5.18 -5.12 -9.00
N ALA A 119 -5.92 -4.23 -8.34
CA ALA A 119 -7.39 -4.28 -8.34
C ALA A 119 -7.96 -4.28 -9.75
N ILE A 120 -7.46 -3.39 -10.62
CA ILE A 120 -7.88 -3.32 -12.03
C ILE A 120 -7.58 -4.63 -12.75
N ARG A 121 -6.36 -5.14 -12.62
CA ARG A 121 -5.94 -6.41 -13.25
C ARG A 121 -6.80 -7.58 -12.81
N LEU A 122 -7.12 -7.66 -11.51
CA LEU A 122 -7.97 -8.69 -10.93
C LEU A 122 -9.41 -8.58 -11.43
N ALA A 123 -9.98 -7.38 -11.47
CA ALA A 123 -11.33 -7.15 -11.98
C ALA A 123 -11.47 -7.53 -13.46
N LEU A 124 -10.55 -7.08 -14.32
CA LEU A 124 -10.54 -7.43 -15.75
C LEU A 124 -10.28 -8.92 -15.98
N TYR A 125 -9.47 -9.57 -15.13
CA TYR A 125 -9.28 -11.01 -15.17
C TYR A 125 -10.57 -11.76 -14.84
N PHE A 126 -11.27 -11.33 -13.78
CA PHE A 126 -12.54 -11.90 -13.36
C PHE A 126 -13.60 -11.74 -14.44
N GLU A 127 -13.75 -10.53 -15.00
CA GLU A 127 -14.68 -10.25 -16.09
C GLU A 127 -14.49 -11.20 -17.28
N ARG A 128 -13.24 -11.38 -17.75
CA ARG A 128 -12.93 -12.29 -18.86
C ARG A 128 -13.22 -13.76 -18.56
N LYS A 129 -13.20 -14.16 -17.29
CA LYS A 129 -13.40 -15.54 -16.85
C LYS A 129 -14.82 -15.80 -16.34
N ALA A 130 -15.65 -14.77 -16.22
CA ALA A 130 -16.96 -14.84 -15.58
C ALA A 130 -17.85 -15.94 -16.17
N ASP A 131 -17.91 -16.05 -17.50
CA ASP A 131 -18.70 -17.08 -18.20
C ASP A 131 -18.26 -18.52 -17.91
N SER A 132 -17.00 -18.72 -17.53
CA SER A 132 -16.45 -20.05 -17.18
C SER A 132 -16.73 -20.46 -15.74
N ILE A 133 -17.27 -19.56 -14.91
CA ILE A 133 -17.57 -19.83 -13.51
C ILE A 133 -18.97 -20.43 -13.41
N THR A 134 -19.02 -21.73 -13.13
CA THR A 134 -20.28 -22.49 -12.98
C THR A 134 -20.53 -22.96 -11.55
N GLY A 135 -19.48 -22.96 -10.72
CA GLY A 135 -19.58 -23.32 -9.32
C GLY A 135 -18.41 -22.81 -8.48
N PRO A 136 -18.42 -23.09 -7.17
CA PRO A 136 -17.41 -22.56 -6.26
C PRO A 136 -16.02 -23.10 -6.54
N PHE A 137 -15.89 -24.32 -7.08
CA PHE A 137 -14.57 -24.92 -7.33
C PHE A 137 -13.84 -24.24 -8.49
N ASP A 138 -14.56 -23.68 -9.47
CA ASP A 138 -13.96 -22.87 -10.54
C ASP A 138 -13.28 -21.62 -9.97
N ILE A 139 -13.90 -21.02 -8.94
CA ILE A 139 -13.34 -19.89 -8.20
C ILE A 139 -12.16 -20.35 -7.33
N LEU A 140 -12.31 -21.42 -6.55
CA LEU A 140 -11.30 -21.88 -5.60
C LEU A 140 -10.05 -22.45 -6.28
N ALA A 141 -10.17 -22.95 -7.51
CA ALA A 141 -9.04 -23.44 -8.31
C ALA A 141 -8.17 -22.30 -8.87
N ASP A 142 -8.68 -21.07 -8.94
CA ASP A 142 -7.97 -19.91 -9.48
C ASP A 142 -7.77 -18.84 -8.40
N ARG A 143 -6.51 -18.59 -8.06
CA ARG A 143 -6.14 -17.64 -6.99
C ARG A 143 -6.63 -16.22 -7.25
N ALA A 144 -6.69 -15.79 -8.51
CA ALA A 144 -7.18 -14.45 -8.84
C ALA A 144 -8.70 -14.37 -8.67
N LEU A 145 -9.45 -15.39 -9.10
CA LEU A 145 -10.90 -15.45 -8.90
C LEU A 145 -11.25 -15.52 -7.41
N ALA A 146 -10.56 -16.39 -6.66
CA ALA A 146 -10.72 -16.50 -5.21
C ALA A 146 -10.44 -15.17 -4.49
N LYS A 147 -9.37 -14.46 -4.85
CA LYS A 147 -9.04 -13.16 -4.25
C LYS A 147 -10.16 -12.13 -4.49
N VAL A 148 -10.66 -12.01 -5.71
CA VAL A 148 -11.78 -11.09 -6.03
C VAL A 148 -13.03 -11.44 -5.22
N VAL A 149 -13.37 -12.72 -5.13
CA VAL A 149 -14.58 -13.19 -4.43
C VAL A 149 -14.47 -13.03 -2.92
N TYR A 150 -13.34 -13.38 -2.32
CA TYR A 150 -13.14 -13.18 -0.89
C TYR A 150 -13.15 -11.70 -0.52
N THR A 151 -12.48 -10.87 -1.31
CA THR A 151 -12.49 -9.42 -1.09
C THR A 151 -13.91 -8.86 -1.23
N SER A 152 -14.67 -9.22 -2.28
CA SER A 152 -16.03 -8.71 -2.47
C SER A 152 -17.01 -9.15 -1.37
N LEU A 153 -16.79 -10.33 -0.77
CA LEU A 153 -17.53 -10.85 0.37
C LEU A 153 -16.99 -10.35 1.73
N GLY A 154 -15.90 -9.60 1.75
CA GLY A 154 -15.28 -9.08 2.98
C GLY A 154 -14.65 -10.17 3.86
N LEU A 155 -14.21 -11.27 3.27
CA LEU A 155 -13.62 -12.39 4.00
C LEU A 155 -12.16 -12.09 4.38
N PRO A 156 -11.73 -12.44 5.60
CA PRO A 156 -10.35 -12.29 6.04
C PRO A 156 -9.42 -13.29 5.32
N GLU A 157 -8.12 -12.99 5.26
CA GLU A 157 -7.14 -13.82 4.52
C GLU A 157 -7.04 -15.26 5.04
N ASN A 158 -7.22 -15.47 6.35
CA ASN A 158 -7.21 -16.79 6.95
C ASN A 158 -8.40 -17.68 6.52
N PHE A 159 -9.44 -17.11 5.90
CA PHE A 159 -10.53 -17.90 5.33
C PHE A 159 -10.02 -18.89 4.27
N ALA A 160 -9.01 -18.50 3.49
CA ALA A 160 -8.39 -19.36 2.46
C ALA A 160 -7.70 -20.60 3.06
N MET A 161 -7.39 -20.60 4.36
CA MET A 161 -6.78 -21.73 5.06
C MET A 161 -7.80 -22.78 5.52
N ALA A 162 -9.10 -22.47 5.48
CA ALA A 162 -10.14 -23.42 5.85
C ALA A 162 -10.16 -24.62 4.90
N ASN A 163 -10.77 -25.73 5.31
CA ASN A 163 -10.99 -26.86 4.41
C ASN A 163 -11.78 -26.41 3.16
N ILE A 164 -11.33 -26.84 1.97
CA ILE A 164 -11.83 -26.37 0.67
C ILE A 164 -13.34 -26.65 0.48
N ASP A 165 -13.87 -27.74 1.02
CA ASP A 165 -15.29 -28.07 0.92
C ASP A 165 -16.14 -27.10 1.74
N LYS A 166 -15.64 -26.67 2.91
CA LYS A 166 -16.29 -25.65 3.74
C LYS A 166 -16.28 -24.29 3.05
N GLN A 167 -15.18 -23.95 2.39
CA GLN A 167 -15.10 -22.74 1.56
C GLN A 167 -16.11 -22.81 0.42
N ALA A 168 -16.16 -23.94 -0.30
CA ALA A 168 -17.09 -24.14 -1.41
C ALA A 168 -18.56 -24.07 -0.98
N ALA A 169 -18.90 -24.67 0.17
CA ALA A 169 -20.24 -24.60 0.74
C ALA A 169 -20.61 -23.16 1.13
N PHE A 170 -19.69 -22.41 1.74
CA PHE A 170 -19.90 -21.01 2.07
C PHE A 170 -20.15 -20.16 0.81
N LEU A 171 -19.32 -20.32 -0.22
CA LEU A 171 -19.48 -19.60 -1.49
C LEU A 171 -20.82 -19.92 -2.17
N LYS A 172 -21.22 -21.20 -2.21
CA LYS A 172 -22.53 -21.63 -2.73
C LYS A 172 -23.72 -20.98 -2.01
N GLN A 173 -23.60 -20.71 -0.71
CA GLN A 173 -24.66 -20.04 0.05
C GLN A 173 -24.73 -18.53 -0.19
N ARG A 174 -23.62 -17.92 -0.63
CA ARG A 174 -23.48 -16.46 -0.72
C ARG A 174 -23.55 -15.93 -2.15
N LEU A 175 -23.29 -16.78 -3.14
CA LEU A 175 -23.18 -16.41 -4.54
C LEU A 175 -24.18 -17.18 -5.39
N ASN A 176 -24.79 -16.47 -6.33
CA ASN A 176 -25.48 -17.08 -7.45
C ASN A 176 -24.54 -17.04 -8.67
N PHE A 177 -23.98 -18.18 -9.06
CA PHE A 177 -22.95 -18.23 -10.11
C PHE A 177 -23.50 -17.85 -11.49
N ASP A 178 -24.80 -18.05 -11.73
CA ASP A 178 -25.42 -17.66 -13.00
C ASP A 178 -25.49 -16.13 -13.17
N GLU A 179 -25.43 -15.36 -12.08
CA GLU A 179 -25.37 -13.90 -12.14
C GLU A 179 -24.06 -13.39 -12.77
N PHE A 180 -22.99 -14.20 -12.81
CA PHE A 180 -21.74 -13.78 -13.46
C PHE A 180 -21.84 -13.75 -14.99
N LYS A 181 -22.86 -14.40 -15.58
CA LYS A 181 -23.13 -14.36 -17.02
C LYS A 181 -23.98 -13.17 -17.43
N ASP A 182 -24.62 -12.50 -16.47
CA ASP A 182 -25.38 -11.27 -16.70
C ASP A 182 -24.42 -10.07 -16.57
N PRO A 183 -24.19 -9.28 -17.64
CA PRO A 183 -23.24 -8.17 -17.60
C PRO A 183 -23.55 -7.10 -16.54
N ALA A 184 -24.82 -6.83 -16.26
CA ALA A 184 -25.22 -5.83 -15.27
C ALA A 184 -25.00 -6.33 -13.83
N LYS A 185 -25.25 -7.62 -13.60
CA LYS A 185 -24.98 -8.26 -12.30
C LYS A 185 -23.48 -8.41 -12.06
N LEU A 186 -22.71 -8.77 -13.09
CA LEU A 186 -21.26 -8.82 -13.06
C LEU A 186 -20.64 -7.45 -12.75
N ASP A 187 -21.10 -6.38 -13.42
CA ASP A 187 -20.70 -5.00 -13.10
C ASP A 187 -20.99 -4.66 -11.61
N THR A 188 -22.19 -4.96 -11.14
CA THR A 188 -22.57 -4.73 -9.73
C THR A 188 -21.62 -5.47 -8.77
N PHE A 189 -21.26 -6.71 -9.09
CA PHE A 189 -20.32 -7.50 -8.30
C PHE A 189 -18.91 -6.92 -8.29
N LEU A 190 -18.39 -6.48 -9.45
CA LEU A 190 -17.07 -5.87 -9.57
C LEU A 190 -17.00 -4.50 -8.90
N ARG A 191 -18.10 -3.72 -8.90
CA ARG A 191 -18.20 -2.49 -8.10
C ARG A 191 -18.11 -2.79 -6.61
N ARG A 192 -18.78 -3.84 -6.14
CA ARG A 192 -18.67 -4.28 -4.74
C ARG A 192 -17.24 -4.73 -4.41
N PHE A 193 -16.58 -5.48 -5.30
CA PHE A 193 -15.17 -5.82 -5.16
C PHE A 193 -14.31 -4.56 -5.00
N ALA A 194 -14.46 -3.59 -5.90
CA ALA A 194 -13.74 -2.32 -5.83
C ALA A 194 -13.97 -1.60 -4.50
N THR A 195 -15.22 -1.47 -4.05
CA THR A 195 -15.53 -0.84 -2.76
C THR A 195 -14.86 -1.55 -1.59
N MET A 196 -14.87 -2.89 -1.57
CA MET A 196 -14.23 -3.65 -0.51
C MET A 196 -12.70 -3.60 -0.59
N TRP A 197 -12.15 -3.54 -1.81
CA TRP A 197 -10.72 -3.32 -2.04
C TRP A 197 -10.29 -1.96 -1.49
N ASP A 198 -11.05 -0.90 -1.77
CA ASP A 198 -10.80 0.46 -1.27
C ASP A 198 -10.84 0.50 0.25
N PHE A 199 -11.81 -0.20 0.85
CA PHE A 199 -11.91 -0.32 2.31
C PHE A 199 -10.72 -1.04 2.93
N GLN A 200 -10.24 -2.11 2.30
CA GLN A 200 -9.11 -2.90 2.82
C GLN A 200 -7.75 -2.22 2.59
N ASN A 201 -7.59 -1.47 1.50
CA ASN A 201 -6.29 -0.96 1.04
C ASN A 201 -6.17 0.57 1.08
N GLY A 202 -7.19 1.29 1.54
CA GLY A 202 -7.16 2.75 1.70
C GLY A 202 -7.03 3.56 0.40
N THR A 203 -7.14 2.93 -0.77
CA THR A 203 -6.92 3.55 -2.08
C THR A 203 -8.18 3.43 -2.95
N PRO A 204 -8.67 4.50 -3.60
CA PRO A 204 -9.88 4.43 -4.43
C PRO A 204 -9.64 3.72 -5.78
N ALA A 205 -9.87 2.41 -5.83
CA ALA A 205 -10.03 1.62 -7.05
C ALA A 205 -11.45 1.71 -7.64
N THR A 206 -12.47 2.09 -6.85
CA THR A 206 -13.84 2.31 -7.33
C THR A 206 -13.94 3.30 -8.49
N SER A 207 -13.24 4.43 -8.40
CA SER A 207 -13.23 5.44 -9.47
C SER A 207 -12.60 4.91 -10.76
N SER A 208 -11.48 4.22 -10.65
CA SER A 208 -10.75 3.69 -11.81
C SER A 208 -11.47 2.54 -12.50
N ILE A 209 -12.07 1.62 -11.71
CA ILE A 209 -12.88 0.52 -12.24
C ILE A 209 -14.16 1.06 -12.89
N ALA A 210 -14.82 2.06 -12.29
CA ALA A 210 -15.97 2.70 -12.91
C ALA A 210 -15.62 3.37 -14.24
N THR A 211 -14.46 4.05 -14.34
CA THR A 211 -13.99 4.64 -15.60
C THR A 211 -13.68 3.59 -16.67
N LEU A 212 -13.03 2.48 -16.30
CA LEU A 212 -12.75 1.37 -17.22
C LEU A 212 -14.02 0.73 -17.77
N ILE A 213 -15.01 0.48 -16.90
CA ILE A 213 -16.28 -0.12 -17.28
C ILE A 213 -17.09 0.83 -18.17
N MET A 214 -17.14 2.12 -17.83
CA MET A 214 -17.84 3.12 -18.65
C MET A 214 -17.19 3.37 -20.01
N ALA A 215 -15.88 3.14 -20.13
CA ALA A 215 -15.15 3.39 -21.36
C ALA A 215 -15.20 2.19 -22.34
N GLY A 216 -15.70 1.03 -21.90
CA GLY A 216 -15.87 -0.16 -22.73
C GLY A 216 -14.55 -0.88 -23.07
N PRO A 217 -14.61 -2.05 -23.74
CA PRO A 217 -13.41 -2.81 -24.06
C PRO A 217 -12.64 -2.12 -25.18
N GLY A 218 -11.58 -1.36 -24.84
CA GLY A 218 -10.64 -0.79 -25.81
C GLY A 218 -9.88 0.48 -25.41
N SER A 219 -10.19 1.09 -24.27
CA SER A 219 -9.71 2.45 -23.93
C SER A 219 -8.64 2.46 -22.84
N SER A 220 -7.40 2.12 -23.21
CA SER A 220 -6.20 2.33 -22.39
C SER A 220 -5.79 3.81 -22.24
N ALA A 221 -6.49 4.73 -22.89
CA ALA A 221 -6.17 6.16 -22.92
C ALA A 221 -6.57 6.94 -21.64
N ALA A 222 -7.60 6.48 -20.91
CA ALA A 222 -8.17 7.23 -19.78
C ALA A 222 -7.27 7.24 -18.51
N ILE A 223 -6.37 6.27 -18.37
CA ILE A 223 -5.50 6.15 -17.19
C ILE A 223 -4.37 7.21 -17.23
N GLY A 224 -3.87 7.52 -18.43
CA GLY A 224 -2.77 8.48 -18.60
C GLY A 224 -3.17 9.92 -18.26
N GLU A 225 -4.37 10.36 -18.67
CA GLU A 225 -4.82 11.74 -18.48
C GLU A 225 -5.12 12.08 -17.01
N ASN A 226 -5.67 11.12 -16.25
CA ASN A 226 -5.98 11.31 -14.83
C ASN A 226 -4.71 11.33 -13.96
N LEU A 227 -3.69 10.56 -14.31
CA LEU A 227 -2.40 10.61 -13.61
C LEU A 227 -1.65 11.90 -13.95
N LEU A 228 -1.70 12.35 -15.20
CA LEU A 228 -1.05 13.60 -15.63
C LEU A 228 -1.68 14.83 -14.97
N SER A 229 -3.01 14.85 -14.83
CA SER A 229 -3.73 15.96 -14.20
C SER A 229 -3.50 16.03 -12.68
N GLN A 230 -3.36 14.88 -12.00
CA GLN A 230 -2.97 14.82 -10.59
C GLN A 230 -1.52 15.29 -10.35
N ILE A 231 -0.59 14.98 -11.27
CA ILE A 231 0.79 15.48 -11.17
C ILE A 231 0.86 17.00 -11.40
N GLN A 232 0.03 17.55 -12.30
CA GLN A 232 0.02 18.99 -12.58
C GLN A 232 -0.61 19.81 -11.45
N SER A 233 -1.65 19.30 -10.78
CA SER A 233 -2.29 20.00 -9.65
C SER A 233 -1.37 20.06 -8.42
N LEU A 234 -0.53 19.06 -8.20
CA LEU A 234 0.49 19.04 -7.15
C LEU A 234 1.61 20.07 -7.37
N ARG A 235 1.88 20.46 -8.61
CA ARG A 235 2.96 21.40 -8.96
C ARG A 235 2.55 22.87 -8.85
N LEU A 236 1.24 23.16 -8.80
CA LEU A 236 0.69 24.52 -8.77
C LEU A 236 0.19 24.97 -7.39
N GLY A 237 0.13 24.06 -6.40
CA GLY A 237 -0.36 24.34 -5.04
C GLY A 237 0.64 24.96 -4.08
N GLY A 238 1.60 25.77 -4.56
CA GLY A 238 2.57 26.48 -3.71
C GLY A 238 2.44 27.99 -3.85
N ARG A 239 1.67 28.63 -2.98
CA ARG A 239 1.80 30.05 -2.62
C ARG A 239 1.68 30.18 -1.12
#